data_AF-A0A4D6FDN1-F1
#
_entry.id   AF-A0A4D6FDN1-F1
#
_cell.length_a   1.000
_cell.length_b   1.000
_cell.length_c   1.000
_cell.angle_alpha   90.00
_cell.angle_beta   90.00
_cell.angle_gamma   90.00
#
_symmetry.space_group_name_H-M   'P 1'
#
loop_
_entity.id
_entity.type
_entity.pdbx_description
1 polymer ?
#
loop_
_entity_poly.entity_id
_entity_poly.type
_entity_poly.pdbx_seq_one_letter_code
_entity_poly.pdbx_strand_id
1 'polypeptide(L)'
;NGFIVLEIQGEGQFNAAEIRRWLSNRGGNGHFTALLVSPNRNSQGAFTADSGTPSGSIRHVQNFFKTTYDGPHLTIDHAIDSHGKRLRLALSSEVEDTVVDDAQVDLKLNLANQAFKLTSGAQGTVALTAGALWNASYTAD
;
A
#
# COMPACT_ATOMS: atom_id res chain seq x y z
N ASN A 1 2.51 1.93 -14.42
CA ASN A 1 1.83 2.14 -13.12
C ASN A 1 1.28 0.83 -12.55
N GLY A 2 2.10 0.05 -11.85
CA GLY A 2 1.70 -1.14 -11.10
C GLY A 2 1.04 -0.83 -9.75
N PHE A 3 0.46 -1.87 -9.14
CA PHE A 3 -0.24 -1.79 -7.87
C PHE A 3 0.01 -3.04 -7.00
N ILE A 4 0.03 -2.86 -5.68
CA ILE A 4 -0.26 -3.95 -4.75
C ILE A 4 -1.78 -4.05 -4.58
N VAL A 5 -2.31 -5.26 -4.62
CA VAL A 5 -3.74 -5.53 -4.54
C VAL A 5 -4.04 -6.40 -3.35
N LEU A 6 -5.02 -5.98 -2.56
CA LEU A 6 -5.69 -6.79 -1.56
C LEU A 6 -7.14 -7.00 -1.99
N GLU A 7 -7.60 -8.24 -1.97
CA GLU A 7 -8.97 -8.57 -2.35
C GLU A 7 -9.65 -9.43 -1.30
N ILE A 8 -10.82 -8.94 -0.87
CA ILE A 8 -11.71 -9.61 0.07
C ILE A 8 -12.58 -10.59 -0.70
N GLN A 9 -12.53 -11.84 -0.28
CA GLN A 9 -13.45 -12.90 -0.65
C GLN A 9 -14.53 -13.06 0.42
N GLY A 10 -15.73 -13.48 0.02
CA GLY A 10 -16.87 -13.66 0.93
C GLY A 10 -17.65 -12.36 1.21
N GLU A 11 -18.25 -12.24 2.40
CA GLU A 11 -19.27 -11.21 2.71
C GLU A 11 -18.71 -9.92 3.36
N GLY A 12 -17.48 -9.54 3.02
CA GLY A 12 -16.84 -8.32 3.53
C GLY A 12 -16.60 -7.26 2.45
N GLN A 13 -16.54 -5.99 2.83
CA GLN A 13 -16.05 -4.89 1.98
C GLN A 13 -15.06 -4.05 2.77
N PHE A 14 -14.16 -3.37 2.06
CA PHE A 14 -13.34 -2.34 2.65
C PHE A 14 -14.20 -1.15 3.10
N ASN A 15 -13.86 -0.60 4.26
CA ASN A 15 -14.39 0.67 4.74
C ASN A 15 -13.48 1.80 4.26
N ALA A 16 -13.91 2.54 3.23
CA ALA A 16 -13.08 3.54 2.57
C ALA A 16 -12.53 4.62 3.52
N ALA A 17 -13.34 5.09 4.48
CA ALA A 17 -12.91 6.12 5.43
C ALA A 17 -11.80 5.59 6.36
N GLU A 18 -11.94 4.36 6.85
CA GLU A 18 -10.97 3.76 7.76
C GLU A 18 -9.72 3.28 7.01
N ILE A 19 -9.85 2.78 5.78
CA ILE A 19 -8.69 2.48 4.92
C ILE A 19 -7.88 3.74 4.66
N ARG A 20 -8.53 4.87 4.32
CA ARG A 20 -7.84 6.14 4.13
C ARG A 20 -7.05 6.52 5.38
N ARG A 21 -7.70 6.51 6.56
CA ARG A 21 -7.04 6.84 7.83
C ARG A 21 -5.88 5.91 8.17
N TRP A 22 -6.07 4.60 7.97
CA TRP A 22 -5.04 3.60 8.22
C TRP A 22 -3.82 3.84 7.32
N LEU A 23 -4.04 4.14 6.03
CA LEU A 23 -3.00 4.42 5.06
C LEU A 23 -2.44 5.86 5.12
N SER A 24 -2.94 6.71 6.00
CA SER A 24 -2.37 8.04 6.27
C SER A 24 -1.24 7.96 7.30
N ASN A 25 -0.26 8.84 7.19
CA ASN A 25 0.74 9.02 8.23
C ASN A 25 0.15 9.76 9.45
N ARG A 26 0.89 9.81 10.56
CA ARG A 26 0.48 10.51 11.80
C ARG A 26 0.39 12.05 11.69
N GLY A 27 0.60 12.60 10.49
CA GLY A 27 0.56 14.03 10.18
C GLY A 27 1.93 14.69 10.15
N GLY A 28 2.07 15.79 9.39
CA GLY A 28 3.33 16.49 9.15
C GLY A 28 4.42 15.55 8.62
N ASN A 29 5.59 15.58 9.29
CA ASN A 29 6.73 14.69 9.00
C ASN A 29 6.63 13.32 9.72
N GLY A 30 5.46 12.94 10.23
CA GLY A 30 5.24 11.68 10.92
C GLY A 30 5.41 10.46 10.01
N HIS A 31 5.85 9.35 10.60
CA HIS A 31 5.99 8.08 9.88
C HIS A 31 4.62 7.45 9.54
N PHE A 32 4.59 6.69 8.45
CA PHE A 32 3.54 5.71 8.19
C PHE A 32 3.67 4.55 9.18
N THR A 33 2.54 4.04 9.66
CA THR A 33 2.50 2.85 10.52
C THR A 33 1.85 1.66 9.85
N ALA A 34 0.97 1.90 8.87
CA ALA A 34 0.30 0.85 8.12
C ALA A 34 1.20 0.16 7.09
N LEU A 35 2.15 0.90 6.53
CA LEU A 35 3.01 0.44 5.45
C LEU A 35 4.45 0.75 5.80
N LEU A 36 5.26 -0.30 5.93
CA LEU A 36 6.71 -0.18 6.11
C LEU A 36 7.39 -0.76 4.88
N VAL A 37 8.47 -0.14 4.45
CA VAL A 37 9.23 -0.60 3.28
C VAL A 37 10.72 -0.65 3.60
N SER A 38 11.46 -1.47 2.88
CA SER A 38 12.92 -1.50 3.00
C SER A 38 13.51 -0.10 2.79
N PRO A 39 14.49 0.32 3.62
CA PRO A 39 15.04 1.69 3.62
C PRO A 39 15.95 2.05 2.42
N ASN A 40 16.03 1.20 1.39
CA ASN A 40 17.21 1.03 0.55
C ASN A 40 17.61 2.22 -0.34
N ARG A 41 18.61 2.99 0.11
CA ARG A 41 19.52 3.78 -0.75
C ARG A 41 20.95 3.56 -0.23
N ASN A 42 21.89 3.21 -1.10
CA ASN A 42 23.32 3.36 -0.76
C ASN A 42 23.74 4.84 -0.77
N SER A 43 24.98 5.13 -0.39
CA SER A 43 25.53 6.49 -0.36
C SER A 43 25.64 7.17 -1.74
N GLN A 44 25.46 6.42 -2.82
CA GLN A 44 25.39 6.90 -4.21
C GLN A 44 23.95 7.08 -4.70
N GLY A 45 22.95 6.81 -3.86
CA GLY A 45 21.54 6.97 -4.20
C GLY A 45 20.93 5.84 -5.03
N ALA A 46 21.65 4.73 -5.23
CA ALA A 46 21.12 3.53 -5.87
C ALA A 46 20.42 2.63 -4.85
N PHE A 47 19.37 1.92 -5.29
CA PHE A 47 18.78 0.83 -4.50
C PHE A 47 19.81 -0.29 -4.35
N THR A 48 20.05 -0.72 -3.12
CA THR A 48 20.89 -1.89 -2.83
C THR A 48 20.14 -2.81 -1.89
N ALA A 49 20.28 -4.12 -2.07
CA ALA A 49 19.84 -5.10 -1.09
C ALA A 49 20.61 -4.89 0.23
N ASP A 50 20.04 -4.15 1.18
CA ASP A 50 20.51 -4.15 2.55
C ASP A 50 19.39 -4.59 3.50
N SER A 51 19.82 -5.39 4.46
CA SER A 51 19.17 -6.06 5.58
C SER A 51 18.48 -5.14 6.61
N GLY A 52 18.13 -3.92 6.22
CA GLY A 52 17.54 -2.93 7.11
C GLY A 52 16.09 -3.25 7.46
N THR A 53 15.75 -3.16 8.75
CA THR A 53 14.37 -3.30 9.23
C THR A 53 13.43 -2.38 8.43
N PRO A 54 12.34 -2.90 7.81
CA PRO A 54 11.37 -2.09 7.10
C PRO A 54 10.89 -0.92 7.96
N SER A 55 10.81 0.27 7.37
CA SER A 55 10.41 1.48 8.09
C SER A 55 9.37 2.28 7.32
N GLY A 56 8.50 2.96 8.08
CA GLY A 56 7.48 3.85 7.53
C GLY A 56 7.95 5.29 7.37
N SER A 57 9.27 5.51 7.22
CA SER A 57 9.78 6.83 6.87
C SER A 57 9.12 7.32 5.59
N ILE A 58 8.68 8.59 5.57
CA ILE A 58 8.00 9.18 4.42
C ILE A 58 8.82 8.98 3.14
N ARG A 59 10.12 9.26 3.21
CA ARG A 59 11.04 9.11 2.07
C ARG A 59 11.08 7.68 1.56
N HIS A 60 11.20 6.69 2.44
CA HIS A 60 11.28 5.30 2.02
C HIS A 60 9.96 4.87 1.38
N VAL A 61 8.83 5.22 2.01
CA VAL A 61 7.50 4.91 1.47
C VAL A 61 7.29 5.53 0.09
N GLN A 62 7.71 6.79 -0.12
CA GLN A 62 7.58 7.47 -1.41
C GLN A 62 8.46 6.89 -2.52
N ASN A 63 9.58 6.25 -2.18
CA ASN A 63 10.38 5.51 -3.16
C ASN A 63 9.58 4.32 -3.73
N PHE A 64 8.65 3.74 -2.96
CA PHE A 64 7.89 2.55 -3.36
C PHE A 64 6.45 2.85 -3.81
N PHE A 65 5.79 3.80 -3.17
CA PHE A 65 4.38 4.07 -3.31
C PHE A 65 4.12 5.54 -3.63
N LYS A 66 3.12 5.79 -4.46
CA LYS A 66 2.60 7.15 -4.64
C LYS A 66 1.91 7.59 -3.35
N THR A 67 2.09 8.85 -2.98
CA THR A 67 1.38 9.47 -1.86
C THR A 67 0.72 10.76 -2.30
N THR A 68 -0.42 11.06 -1.67
CA THR A 68 -1.14 12.32 -1.84
C THR A 68 -1.09 13.11 -0.54
N TYR A 69 -0.91 14.42 -0.66
CA TYR A 69 -0.95 15.34 0.48
C TYR A 69 -2.37 15.89 0.63
N ASP A 70 -2.96 15.73 1.81
CA ASP A 70 -4.32 16.17 2.10
C ASP A 70 -4.38 17.39 3.05
N GLY A 71 -3.24 18.05 3.27
CA GLY A 71 -3.10 19.16 4.19
C GLY A 71 -2.33 18.74 5.45
N PRO A 72 -2.93 18.07 6.44
CA PRO A 72 -2.19 17.66 7.62
C PRO A 72 -1.41 16.35 7.41
N HIS A 73 -1.78 15.49 6.44
CA HIS A 73 -1.24 14.15 6.28
C HIS A 73 -0.75 13.86 4.86
N LEU A 74 0.13 12.87 4.76
CA LEU A 74 0.38 12.13 3.54
C LEU A 74 -0.39 10.82 3.61
N THR A 75 -1.08 10.47 2.52
CA THR A 75 -1.83 9.22 2.39
C THR A 75 -1.29 8.42 1.23
N ILE A 76 -1.09 7.11 1.40
CA ILE A 76 -0.77 6.22 0.29
C ILE A 76 -1.88 6.33 -0.75
N ASP A 77 -1.53 6.60 -2.00
CA ASP A 77 -2.51 6.66 -3.08
C ASP A 77 -3.12 5.27 -3.28
N HIS A 78 -4.45 5.21 -3.16
CA HIS A 78 -5.19 3.98 -3.16
C HIS A 78 -6.56 4.14 -3.80
N ALA A 79 -7.06 3.04 -4.35
CA ALA A 79 -8.42 2.94 -4.85
C ALA A 79 -9.11 1.72 -4.25
N ILE A 80 -10.39 1.88 -3.94
CA ILE A 80 -11.27 0.76 -3.62
C ILE A 80 -12.25 0.60 -4.78
N ASP A 81 -12.26 -0.57 -5.40
CA ASP A 81 -13.16 -0.92 -6.49
C ASP A 81 -13.73 -2.33 -6.33
N SER A 82 -14.24 -2.93 -7.41
CA SER A 82 -14.90 -4.24 -7.38
C SER A 82 -15.99 -4.30 -6.30
N HIS A 83 -16.87 -3.29 -6.31
CA HIS A 83 -17.93 -3.14 -5.31
C HIS A 83 -17.42 -3.18 -3.86
N GLY A 84 -16.28 -2.55 -3.58
CA GLY A 84 -15.70 -2.48 -2.24
C GLY A 84 -14.86 -3.69 -1.85
N LYS A 85 -14.65 -4.66 -2.75
CA LYS A 85 -13.92 -5.91 -2.46
C LYS A 85 -12.42 -5.79 -2.69
N ARG A 86 -11.98 -4.86 -3.53
CA ARG A 86 -10.58 -4.80 -3.96
C ARG A 86 -9.96 -3.45 -3.62
N LEU A 87 -8.88 -3.47 -2.84
CA LEU A 87 -8.05 -2.34 -2.49
C LEU A 87 -6.77 -2.40 -3.33
N ARG A 88 -6.48 -1.33 -4.05
CA ARG A 88 -5.28 -1.16 -4.86
C ARG A 88 -4.42 -0.07 -4.26
N LEU A 89 -3.15 -0.35 -3.99
CA LEU A 89 -2.14 0.60 -3.53
C LEU A 89 -1.21 0.92 -4.69
N ALA A 90 -1.10 2.19 -5.08
CA ALA A 90 -0.35 2.59 -6.26
C ALA A 90 1.16 2.62 -6.02
N LEU A 91 1.93 1.95 -6.89
CA LEU A 91 3.39 2.01 -6.86
C LEU A 91 3.91 3.34 -7.43
N SER A 92 5.03 3.80 -6.90
CA SER A 92 5.78 4.95 -7.41
C SER A 92 6.40 4.63 -8.77
N SER A 93 6.59 5.63 -9.63
CA SER A 93 7.30 5.44 -10.91
C SER A 93 8.76 5.05 -10.71
N GLU A 94 9.38 5.44 -9.59
CA GLU A 94 10.77 5.08 -9.28
C GLU A 94 10.98 3.56 -9.16
N VAL A 95 9.95 2.81 -8.75
CA VAL A 95 9.96 1.33 -8.71
C VAL A 95 9.89 0.73 -10.12
N GLU A 96 9.28 1.44 -11.08
CA GLU A 96 9.15 0.95 -12.45
C GLU A 96 10.46 1.10 -13.22
N ASP A 97 11.21 2.16 -12.93
CA ASP A 97 12.47 2.49 -13.59
C ASP A 97 13.69 1.84 -12.91
N THR A 98 13.51 1.23 -11.73
CA THR A 98 14.59 0.60 -10.98
C THR A 98 14.27 -0.85 -10.68
N VAL A 99 15.18 -1.77 -11.03
CA VAL A 99 15.11 -3.15 -10.52
C VAL A 99 15.39 -3.10 -9.01
N VAL A 100 14.37 -3.34 -8.21
CA VAL A 100 14.50 -3.41 -6.75
C VAL A 100 14.50 -4.87 -6.32
N ASP A 101 15.68 -5.50 -6.36
CA ASP A 101 15.85 -6.87 -5.87
C ASP A 101 15.69 -6.91 -4.34
N ASP A 102 14.99 -7.95 -3.87
CA ASP A 102 14.79 -8.29 -2.45
C ASP A 102 14.20 -7.18 -1.56
N ALA A 103 13.47 -6.22 -2.13
CA ALA A 103 12.74 -5.25 -1.32
C ALA A 103 11.55 -5.88 -0.59
N GLN A 104 11.47 -5.59 0.71
CA GLN A 104 10.38 -6.01 1.57
C GLN A 104 9.37 -4.88 1.72
N VAL A 105 8.10 -5.23 1.55
CA VAL A 105 6.96 -4.37 1.86
C VAL A 105 6.12 -5.06 2.92
N ASP A 106 5.96 -4.37 4.04
CA ASP A 106 5.24 -4.82 5.22
C ASP A 106 3.93 -4.04 5.36
N LEU A 107 2.81 -4.71 5.08
CA LEU A 107 1.48 -4.15 5.28
C LEU A 107 0.90 -4.61 6.62
N LYS A 108 0.79 -3.70 7.59
CA LYS A 108 0.40 -3.98 8.98
C LYS A 108 -1.13 -4.04 9.15
N LEU A 109 -1.75 -5.11 8.66
CA LEU A 109 -3.19 -5.36 8.77
C LEU A 109 -3.70 -5.41 10.21
N ASN A 110 -2.86 -5.82 11.16
CA ASN A 110 -3.18 -5.82 12.59
C ASN A 110 -3.41 -4.42 13.17
N LEU A 111 -3.01 -3.36 12.46
CA LEU A 111 -3.26 -1.96 12.83
C LEU A 111 -4.46 -1.35 12.09
N ALA A 112 -5.09 -2.11 11.20
CA ALA A 112 -6.20 -1.66 10.36
C ALA A 112 -7.52 -1.72 11.16
N ASN A 113 -7.77 -0.70 11.98
CA ASN A 113 -8.97 -0.62 12.80
C ASN A 113 -10.23 -0.39 11.95
N GLN A 114 -11.23 -1.27 12.04
CA GLN A 114 -12.49 -1.18 11.29
C GLN A 114 -12.32 -1.00 9.76
N ALA A 115 -11.20 -1.50 9.22
CA ALA A 115 -10.87 -1.46 7.80
C ALA A 115 -11.84 -2.29 6.94
N PHE A 116 -12.62 -3.17 7.57
CA PHE A 116 -13.57 -4.08 6.95
C PHE A 116 -14.96 -3.89 7.55
N LYS A 117 -15.99 -4.00 6.71
CA LYS A 117 -17.40 -4.08 7.10
C LYS A 117 -18.04 -5.31 6.47
N LEU A 118 -18.93 -5.97 7.19
CA LEU A 118 -19.76 -7.04 6.61
C LEU A 118 -20.86 -6.43 5.75
N THR A 119 -21.14 -7.05 4.61
CA THR A 119 -22.22 -6.65 3.71
C THR A 119 -23.56 -7.27 4.08
N SER A 120 -23.55 -8.34 4.86
CA SER A 120 -24.72 -9.10 5.30
C SER A 120 -24.42 -9.86 6.60
N GLY A 121 -25.46 -10.05 7.41
CA GLY A 121 -25.38 -10.82 8.65
C GLY A 121 -24.56 -10.18 9.77
N ALA A 122 -24.57 -10.82 10.93
CA ALA A 122 -23.69 -10.48 12.06
C ALA A 122 -22.40 -11.31 12.06
N GLN A 123 -22.33 -12.35 11.22
CA GLN A 123 -21.23 -13.30 11.10
C GLN A 123 -21.11 -13.72 9.63
N GLY A 124 -19.88 -13.81 9.13
CA GLY A 124 -19.61 -14.26 7.77
C GLY A 124 -18.12 -14.58 7.61
N THR A 125 -17.79 -15.48 6.69
CA THR A 125 -16.40 -15.78 6.36
C THR A 125 -15.84 -14.69 5.46
N VAL A 126 -14.74 -14.08 5.90
CA VAL A 126 -13.95 -13.13 5.13
C VAL A 126 -12.57 -13.75 4.93
N ALA A 127 -12.15 -13.89 3.69
CA ALA A 127 -10.78 -14.26 3.35
C ALA A 127 -10.11 -13.11 2.60
N LEU A 128 -8.82 -12.91 2.83
CA LEU A 128 -8.03 -11.88 2.16
C LEU A 128 -7.01 -12.56 1.26
N THR A 129 -6.97 -12.11 0.01
CA THR A 129 -5.92 -12.45 -0.94
C THR A 129 -5.07 -11.21 -1.19
N ALA A 130 -3.76 -11.41 -1.35
CA ALA A 130 -2.81 -10.33 -1.62
C ALA A 130 -1.98 -10.70 -2.85
N GLY A 131 -1.71 -9.72 -3.71
CA GLY A 131 -0.89 -9.91 -4.90
C GLY A 131 -0.34 -8.59 -5.42
N ALA A 132 0.52 -8.67 -6.43
CA ALA A 132 1.01 -7.50 -7.16
C ALA A 132 0.56 -7.61 -8.62
N LEU A 133 0.14 -6.49 -9.20
CA LEU A 133 -0.30 -6.41 -10.59
C LEU A 133 0.50 -5.30 -11.27
N TRP A 134 1.27 -5.67 -12.28
CA TRP A 134 1.84 -4.71 -13.21
C TRP A 134 0.75 -4.29 -14.20
N ASN A 135 0.56 -2.99 -14.41
CA ASN A 135 -0.32 -2.56 -15.50
C ASN A 135 0.40 -2.85 -16.81
N ALA A 136 0.13 -4.00 -17.42
CA ALA A 136 0.58 -4.30 -18.76
C ALA A 136 -0.14 -3.31 -19.70
N SER A 137 0.50 -2.19 -20.01
CA SER A 137 0.08 -1.38 -21.14
C SER A 137 0.30 -2.23 -22.39
N TYR A 138 -0.78 -2.88 -22.84
CA TYR A 138 -0.82 -3.50 -24.15
C TYR A 138 -0.84 -2.36 -25.17
N THR A 139 0.32 -1.80 -25.49
CA THR A 139 0.51 -1.13 -26.77
C THR A 139 0.71 -2.27 -27.76
N ALA A 140 -0.38 -2.78 -28.32
CA ALA A 140 -0.29 -3.48 -29.58
C ALA A 140 0.23 -2.45 -30.59
N ASP A 141 1.52 -2.51 -30.89
CA ASP A 141 2.07 -1.96 -32.14
C ASP A 141 1.49 -2.73 -33.33
#